data_AF-A0A2E9NX03-F1
#
_entry.id   AF-A0A2E9NX03-F1
#
_cell.length_a   1.000
_cell.length_b   1.000
_cell.length_c   1.000
_cell.angle_alpha   90.00
_cell.angle_beta   90.00
_cell.angle_gamma   90.00
#
_symmetry.space_group_name_H-M   'P 1'
#
loop_
_entity.id
_entity.type
_entity.pdbx_description
1 polymer ?
#
loop_
_entity_poly.entity_id
_entity_poly.type
_entity_poly.pdbx_seq_one_letter_code
_entity_poly.pdbx_strand_id
1 'polypeptide(L)' 'MKVAIFDYGAGNIFSLKNSLESAGTTVDVITSFDVENVYSGLLLPGVGNFDPAMK' A
#
# COMPACT_ATOMS: atom_id res chain seq x y z
N MET A 1 -5.42 9.33 10.26
CA MET A 1 -4.45 9.39 9.15
C MET A 1 -4.82 8.31 8.15
N LYS A 2 -4.82 8.61 6.85
CA LYS A 2 -5.19 7.66 5.81
C LYS A 2 -3.98 7.38 4.94
N VAL A 3 -3.61 6.12 4.78
CA VAL A 3 -2.47 5.70 3.95
C VAL A 3 -2.94 4.74 2.87
N ALA A 4 -2.25 4.74 1.75
CA ALA A 4 -2.50 3.81 0.65
C ALA A 4 -1.37 2.78 0.56
N ILE A 5 -1.70 1.52 0.29
CA ILE A 5 -0.77 0.51 -0.19
C ILE A 5 -1.01 0.33 -1.68
N PHE A 6 0.02 0.54 -2.51
CA PHE A 6 -0.07 0.29 -3.94
C PHE A 6 0.15 -1.19 -4.24
N ASP A 7 -0.90 -1.88 -4.68
CA ASP A 7 -0.83 -3.29 -5.06
C ASP A 7 -0.40 -3.44 -6.52
N TYR A 8 0.83 -3.90 -6.70
CA TYR A 8 1.40 -4.29 -8.00
C TYR A 8 1.67 -5.80 -8.08
N GLY A 9 1.02 -6.61 -7.24
CA GLY A 9 1.21 -8.06 -7.14
C GLY A 9 2.14 -8.50 -6.01
N ALA A 10 2.28 -7.69 -4.95
CA ALA A 10 3.15 -8.02 -3.81
C ALA A 10 2.49 -9.02 -2.84
N GLY A 11 3.23 -10.06 -2.43
CA GLY A 11 2.69 -11.14 -1.60
C GLY A 11 2.46 -10.80 -0.12
N ASN A 12 2.88 -9.62 0.35
CA ASN A 12 2.82 -9.22 1.77
C ASN A 12 1.80 -8.11 2.06
N ILE A 13 0.88 -7.82 1.14
CA ILE A 13 -0.09 -6.72 1.30
C ILE A 13 -1.00 -6.93 2.51
N PHE A 14 -1.49 -8.16 2.71
CA PHE A 14 -2.40 -8.46 3.80
C PHE A 14 -1.75 -8.24 5.18
N SER A 15 -0.50 -8.67 5.36
CA SER A 15 0.21 -8.47 6.63
C SER A 15 0.52 -6.99 6.87
N LEU A 16 0.93 -6.25 5.84
CA LEU A 16 1.16 -4.80 5.94
C LEU A 16 -0.11 -4.04 6.31
N LYS A 17 -1.24 -4.35 5.66
CA LYS A 17 -2.54 -3.77 5.97
C LYS A 17 -2.91 -4.00 7.44
N ASN A 18 -2.87 -5.25 7.90
CA ASN A 18 -3.19 -5.60 9.28
C ASN A 18 -2.29 -4.87 10.29
N SER A 19 -0.98 -4.79 10.03
CA SER A 19 -0.05 -4.10 10.93
C SER A 19 -0.37 -2.60 11.03
N LEU A 20 -0.65 -1.94 9.92
CA LEU A 20 -0.98 -0.51 9.89
C LEU A 20 -2.36 -0.22 10.51
N GLU A 21 -3.36 -1.06 10.25
CA GLU A 21 -4.68 -0.95 10.89
C GLU A 21 -4.60 -1.19 12.40
N SER A 22 -3.79 -2.15 12.84
CA SER A 22 -3.53 -2.38 14.27
C SER A 22 -2.83 -1.22 14.97
N ALA A 23 -2.08 -0.41 14.21
CA ALA A 23 -1.47 0.83 14.68
C ALA A 23 -2.45 2.03 14.67
N GLY A 24 -3.73 1.81 14.36
CA GLY A 24 -4.78 2.84 14.36
C GLY A 24 -4.83 3.70 13.09
N THR A 25 -4.25 3.22 11.98
CA THR A 25 -4.26 3.94 10.69
C THR A 25 -5.31 3.35 9.75
N THR A 26 -6.01 4.20 9.00
CA THR A 26 -6.90 3.73 7.94
C THR A 26 -6.08 3.42 6.69
N VAL A 27 -6.20 2.20 6.18
CA VAL A 27 -5.38 1.71 5.06
C VAL A 27 -6.28 1.31 3.90
N ASP A 28 -6.05 1.94 2.75
CA ASP A 28 -6.64 1.50 1.50
C ASP A 28 -5.61 0.72 0.68
N VAL A 29 -6.04 -0.36 0.04
CA VAL A 29 -5.24 -1.03 -0.98
C VAL A 29 -5.73 -0.51 -2.32
N ILE A 30 -4.83 0.06 -3.11
CA ILE A 30 -5.12 0.69 -4.40
C ILE A 30 -4.29 0.04 -5.50
N THR A 31 -4.85 -0.09 -6.69
CA THR A 31 -4.12 -0.54 -7.90
C THR A 31 -3.98 0.59 -8.92
N SER A 32 -4.56 1.75 -8.63
CA SER A 32 -4.63 2.95 -9.47
C SER A 32 -4.75 4.19 -8.59
N PHE A 33 -4.33 5.35 -9.11
CA PHE A 33 -4.44 6.64 -8.45
C PHE A 33 -5.68 7.40 -8.94
N ASP A 34 -6.85 6.81 -8.80
CA ASP A 34 -8.11 7.38 -9.32
C ASP A 34 -8.56 8.62 -8.54
N VAL A 35 -8.00 8.86 -7.35
CA VAL A 35 -8.29 10.02 -6.51
C VAL A 35 -7.00 10.62 -5.97
N GLU A 36 -6.69 11.84 -6.41
CA GLU A 36 -5.50 12.58 -5.99
C GLU A 36 -5.65 13.20 -4.59
N ASN A 37 -4.55 13.33 -3.86
CA ASN A 37 -4.45 14.04 -2.57
C ASN A 37 -5.32 13.53 -1.40
N VAL A 38 -5.80 12.27 -1.44
CA VAL A 38 -6.60 11.68 -0.35
C VAL A 38 -5.75 11.09 0.77
N TYR A 39 -4.51 10.72 0.46
CA TYR A 39 -3.65 9.95 1.36
C TYR A 39 -2.53 10.79 1.94
N SER A 40 -2.30 10.62 3.24
CA SER A 40 -1.18 11.23 3.97
C SER A 40 0.15 10.49 3.71
N GLY A 41 0.09 9.29 3.14
CA GLY A 41 1.26 8.49 2.83
C GLY A 41 0.94 7.35 1.87
N LEU A 42 1.94 6.95 1.09
CA LEU A 42 1.89 5.84 0.14
C LEU A 42 2.93 4.80 0.54
N LEU A 43 2.51 3.54 0.62
CA LEU A 43 3.37 2.39 0.83
C LEU A 43 3.51 1.61 -0.47
N LEU A 44 4.76 1.30 -0.81
CA LEU A 44 5.14 0.44 -1.93
C LEU A 44 5.64 -0.91 -1.36
N PRO A 45 4.81 -1.97 -1.37
CA PRO A 45 5.09 -3.23 -0.70
C PRO A 45 6.16 -4.07 -1.43
N GLY A 46 7.34 -4.26 -0.83
CA GLY A 46 8.41 -5.10 -1.40
C GLY A 46 8.61 -6.44 -0.67
N VAL A 47 8.89 -7.51 -1.41
CA VAL A 47 9.31 -8.83 -0.86
C VAL A 47 10.68 -9.29 -1.40
N GLY A 48 11.48 -8.37 -1.97
CA GLY A 48 12.79 -8.68 -2.55
C GLY A 48 12.80 -8.91 -4.06
N ASN A 49 11.63 -8.89 -4.73
CA ASN A 49 11.52 -8.81 -6.18
C ASN A 49 10.96 -7.43 -6.56
N PHE A 50 11.85 -6.49 -6.87
CA PHE A 50 11.53 -5.07 -7.14
C PHE A 50 11.10 -4.84 -8.60
N ASP A 51 11.33 -5.80 -9.49
CA ASP A 51 11.04 -5.69 -10.92
C ASP A 51 9.55 -5.39 -11.25
N PRO A 52 8.56 -5.93 -10.51
CA PRO A 52 7.15 -5.59 -10.73
C PRO A 52 6.77 -4.17 -10.29
N ALA A 53 7.59 -3.50 -9.45
CA ALA A 53 7.32 -2.16 -8.95
C ALA A 53 7.74 -1.04 -9.91
N MET A 54 8.62 -1.36 -10.88
CA MET A 54 9.20 -0.40 -11.83
C MET A 54 8.46 -0.30 -13.17
N LYS A 55 7.48 -1.18 -13.42
CA LYS A 55 6.85 -1.32 -14.73
C LYS A 55 5.57 -0.52 -14.88
#